data_AF-Q6YA38-F1
#
_entry.id   AF-Q6YA38-F1
#
_cell.length_a   1.000
_cell.length_b   1.000
_cell.length_c   1.000
_cell.angle_alpha   90.00
_cell.angle_beta   90.00
_cell.angle_gamma   90.00
#
_symmetry.space_group_name_H-M   'P 1'
#
loop_
_entity.id
_entity.type
_entity.pdbx_description
1 polymer ?
#
loop_
_entity_poly.entity_id
_entity_poly.type
_entity_poly.pdbx_seq_one_letter_code
_entity_poly.pdbx_strand_id
1 'polypeptide(L)'
;SRFWYFVSQLRKMKKASGEIVYCGLVHEKSPLKVKNFGIWLRYDSRSGTHNMYREYRDLTTSGAVTQCYRDMGARHRARAHAIQIMKVQIIPANKCRRS
;
A
#
# COMPACT_ATOMS: atom_id res chain seq x y z
N SER A 1 -8.85 12.19 -4.44
CA SER A 1 -8.32 12.00 -3.08
C SER A 1 -8.55 10.55 -2.64
N ARG A 2 -7.55 9.89 -2.04
CA ARG A 2 -7.61 8.44 -1.71
C ARG A 2 -8.39 8.14 -0.44
N PHE A 3 -8.37 9.02 0.57
CA PHE A 3 -9.12 8.83 1.80
C PHE A 3 -10.63 8.66 1.52
N TRP A 4 -11.23 9.64 0.85
CA TRP A 4 -12.66 9.59 0.50
C TRP A 4 -13.02 8.45 -0.45
N TYR A 5 -12.09 8.02 -1.32
CA TYR A 5 -12.30 6.86 -2.20
C TYR A 5 -12.46 5.58 -1.38
N PHE A 6 -11.58 5.33 -0.41
CA PHE A 6 -11.68 4.14 0.42
C PHE A 6 -12.85 4.21 1.40
N VAL A 7 -13.06 5.37 2.03
CA VAL A 7 -14.15 5.55 3.00
C VAL A 7 -15.51 5.34 2.33
N SER A 8 -15.72 5.82 1.10
CA SER A 8 -16.99 5.64 0.39
C SER A 8 -17.28 4.20 -0.03
N GLN A 9 -16.23 3.39 -0.23
CA GLN A 9 -16.35 1.96 -0.52
C GLN A 9 -16.62 1.14 0.74
N LEU A 10 -16.08 1.56 1.89
CA LEU A 10 -16.24 0.85 3.16
C LEU A 10 -17.49 1.26 3.92
N ARG A 11 -17.89 2.53 3.80
CA ARG A 11 -19.01 3.17 4.50
C ARG A 11 -19.74 4.09 3.52
N LYS A 12 -21.03 4.34 3.71
CA LYS A 12 -21.83 5.22 2.84
C LYS A 12 -21.55 6.72 3.09
N MET A 13 -20.28 7.11 3.23
CA MET A 13 -19.82 8.48 3.46
C MET A 13 -19.23 9.09 2.18
N LYS A 14 -19.61 10.34 1.88
CA LYS A 14 -19.11 11.11 0.74
C LYS A 14 -18.44 12.39 1.22
N LYS A 15 -17.52 12.94 0.43
CA LYS A 15 -16.84 14.21 0.72
C LYS A 15 -17.82 15.37 0.94
N ALA A 16 -18.96 15.39 0.24
CA ALA A 16 -19.96 16.45 0.38
C ALA A 16 -20.70 16.41 1.72
N SER A 17 -20.76 15.24 2.37
CA SER A 17 -21.51 15.00 3.61
C SER A 17 -20.59 14.67 4.77
N GLY A 18 -19.30 15.03 4.68
CA GLY A 18 -18.32 14.70 5.70
C GLY A 18 -17.14 15.66 5.67
N GLU A 19 -16.46 15.76 6.80
CA GLU A 19 -15.33 16.66 7.01
C GLU A 19 -14.06 15.91 7.40
N ILE A 20 -12.90 16.52 7.15
CA ILE A 20 -11.61 15.97 7.57
C ILE A 20 -11.24 16.66 8.88
N VAL A 21 -11.26 15.92 9.98
CA VAL A 21 -10.90 16.44 11.30
C VAL A 21 -9.37 16.52 11.49
N TYR A 22 -8.62 15.57 10.91
CA TYR A 22 -7.16 15.52 11.00
C TYR A 22 -6.54 14.92 9.75
N CYS A 23 -5.42 15.51 9.31
CA CYS A 23 -4.57 15.00 8.25
C CYS A 23 -3.11 15.30 8.58
N GLY A 24 -2.40 14.32 9.12
CA GLY A 24 -0.99 14.45 9.49
C GLY A 24 -0.11 13.41 8.80
N LEU A 25 1.16 13.77 8.60
CA LEU A 25 2.17 12.85 8.09
C LEU A 25 2.67 11.95 9.23
N VAL A 26 2.64 10.64 9.01
CA VAL A 26 3.22 9.66 9.94
C VAL A 26 4.68 9.41 9.53
N HIS A 27 5.60 9.81 10.40
CA HIS A 27 7.03 9.61 10.18
C HIS A 27 7.47 8.20 10.60
N GLU A 28 8.51 7.69 9.92
CA GLU A 28 9.07 6.38 10.23
C GLU A 28 9.81 6.42 11.58
N LYS A 29 9.52 5.47 12.47
CA LYS A 29 10.11 5.44 13.83
C LYS A 29 11.61 5.13 13.85
N SER A 30 12.07 4.31 12.90
CA SER A 30 13.46 3.85 12.82
C SER A 30 13.98 3.89 11.38
N PRO A 31 14.25 5.08 10.83
CA PRO A 31 14.59 5.26 9.42
C PRO A 31 16.01 4.77 9.07
N LEU A 32 16.85 4.44 10.05
CA LEU A 32 18.21 3.94 9.82
C LEU A 32 18.31 2.40 9.87
N LYS A 33 17.23 1.73 10.28
CA LYS A 33 17.21 0.27 10.43
C LYS A 33 16.57 -0.37 9.22
N VAL A 34 17.26 -1.33 8.60
CA VAL A 34 16.69 -2.14 7.52
C VAL A 34 15.60 -3.07 8.05
N LYS A 35 14.47 -3.09 7.36
CA LYS A 35 13.26 -3.87 7.69
C LYS A 35 12.76 -4.60 6.46
N ASN A 36 12.08 -5.73 6.68
CA ASN A 36 11.33 -6.42 5.64
C ASN A 36 9.86 -6.02 5.79
N PHE A 37 9.23 -5.57 4.70
CA PHE A 37 7.85 -5.12 4.66
C PHE A 37 7.02 -6.07 3.81
N GLY A 38 6.01 -6.70 4.40
CA GLY A 38 4.95 -7.36 3.66
C GLY A 38 3.86 -6.37 3.28
N ILE A 39 3.48 -6.40 2.02
CA ILE A 39 2.45 -5.54 1.43
C ILE A 39 1.39 -6.44 0.82
N TRP A 40 0.17 -6.31 1.35
CA TRP A 40 -1.03 -6.90 0.77
C TRP A 40 -1.72 -5.84 -0.06
N LEU A 41 -1.87 -6.12 -1.34
CA LEU A 41 -2.49 -5.22 -2.29
C LEU A 41 -3.58 -5.94 -3.08
N ARG A 42 -4.53 -5.16 -3.57
CA ARG A 42 -5.43 -5.53 -4.64
C ARG A 42 -5.08 -4.67 -5.85
N TYR A 43 -5.12 -5.24 -7.04
CA TYR A 43 -4.94 -4.46 -8.26
C TYR A 43 -5.87 -4.91 -9.37
N ASP A 44 -6.21 -3.97 -10.24
CA ASP A 44 -7.05 -4.20 -11.40
C ASP A 44 -6.15 -4.45 -12.62
N SER A 45 -6.30 -5.62 -13.22
CA SER A 45 -5.71 -5.98 -14.51
C SER A 45 -6.70 -5.68 -15.64
N ARG A 46 -6.33 -6.00 -16.88
CA ARG A 46 -7.26 -5.88 -18.02
C ARG A 46 -8.41 -6.88 -17.96
N SER A 47 -8.22 -8.00 -17.26
CA SER A 47 -9.14 -9.13 -17.27
C SER A 47 -9.86 -9.33 -15.94
N GLY A 48 -9.51 -8.58 -14.90
CA GLY A 48 -10.13 -8.72 -13.58
C GLY A 48 -9.32 -8.10 -12.46
N THR A 49 -9.85 -8.25 -11.24
CA THR A 49 -9.24 -7.72 -10.02
C THR A 49 -8.57 -8.86 -9.25
N HIS A 50 -7.34 -8.64 -8.79
CA HIS A 50 -6.53 -9.68 -8.17
C HIS A 50 -5.93 -9.20 -6.86
N ASN A 51 -5.95 -10.07 -5.85
CA ASN A 51 -5.20 -9.85 -4.62
C ASN A 51 -3.77 -10.38 -4.77
N MET A 52 -2.80 -9.65 -4.25
CA MET A 52 -1.40 -10.00 -4.31
C MET A 52 -0.71 -9.68 -2.97
N TYR A 53 0.28 -10.50 -2.66
CA TYR A 53 1.20 -10.29 -1.54
C TYR A 53 2.63 -10.14 -2.07
N ARG A 54 3.31 -9.09 -1.64
CA ARG A 54 4.69 -8.75 -2.03
C ARG A 54 5.49 -8.41 -0.78
N GLU A 55 6.79 -8.71 -0.82
CA GLU A 55 7.72 -8.37 0.25
C GLU A 55 8.81 -7.47 -0.32
N TYR A 56 9.19 -6.42 0.42
CA TYR A 56 10.25 -5.49 0.05
C TYR A 56 11.17 -5.24 1.25
N ARG A 57 12.46 -5.09 0.98
CA ARG A 57 13.45 -4.70 1.98
C ARG A 57 13.76 -3.22 1.82
N ASP A 58 13.50 -2.44 2.87
CA ASP A 58 13.67 -0.99 2.87
C ASP A 58 13.94 -0.48 4.29
N LEU A 59 14.34 0.78 4.40
CA LEU A 59 14.50 1.53 5.64
C LEU A 59 13.15 2.10 6.14
N THR A 60 12.22 2.39 5.23
CA THR A 60 10.97 3.09 5.54
C THR A 60 9.75 2.43 4.92
N THR A 61 8.60 2.60 5.57
CA THR A 61 7.30 2.11 5.08
C THR A 61 6.92 2.76 3.75
N SER A 62 7.14 4.07 3.61
CA SER A 62 6.88 4.82 2.37
C SER A 62 7.82 4.41 1.23
N GLY A 63 9.09 4.13 1.54
CA GLY A 63 10.06 3.56 0.60
C GLY A 63 9.58 2.22 0.05
N ALA A 64 9.21 1.29 0.93
CA ALA A 64 8.68 -0.02 0.53
C ALA A 64 7.41 0.09 -0.34
N VAL A 65 6.49 0.99 -0.01
CA VAL A 65 5.29 1.24 -0.83
C VAL A 65 5.65 1.85 -2.20
N THR A 66 6.64 2.73 -2.25
CA THR A 66 7.14 3.31 -3.51
C THR A 66 7.78 2.25 -4.40
N GLN A 67 8.59 1.36 -3.82
CA GLN A 67 9.11 0.19 -4.51
C GLN A 67 7.96 -0.67 -5.04
N CYS A 68 6.91 -0.88 -4.24
CA CYS A 68 5.74 -1.63 -4.67
C CYS A 68 5.02 -1.04 -5.88
N TYR A 69 4.83 0.28 -5.93
CA TYR A 69 4.22 0.92 -7.09
C TYR A 69 5.07 0.76 -8.35
N ARG A 70 6.40 0.94 -8.23
CA ARG A 70 7.34 0.77 -9.36
C ARG A 70 7.34 -0.66 -9.86
N ASP A 71 7.37 -1.62 -8.94
CA ASP A 71 7.38 -3.05 -9.26
C ASP A 71 6.09 -3.49 -9.97
N MET A 72 4.93 -3.05 -9.47
CA MET A 72 3.64 -3.34 -10.09
C MET A 72 3.49 -2.68 -11.47
N GLY A 73 4.04 -1.47 -11.63
CA GLY A 73 4.13 -0.81 -12.94
C GLY A 73 5.02 -1.57 -13.93
N ALA A 74 6.19 -2.02 -13.49
CA ALA A 74 7.15 -2.70 -14.36
C ALA A 74 6.69 -4.12 -14.74
N ARG A 75 6.26 -4.93 -13.76
CA ARG A 75 5.96 -6.35 -13.98
C ARG A 75 4.54 -6.60 -14.48
N HIS A 76 3.57 -5.78 -14.05
CA HIS A 76 2.15 -6.00 -14.35
C HIS A 76 1.52 -4.88 -15.16
N ARG A 77 2.30 -3.84 -15.52
CA ARG A 77 1.79 -2.62 -16.18
C ARG A 77 0.64 -1.98 -15.41
N ALA A 78 0.60 -2.22 -14.09
CA ALA A 78 -0.44 -1.71 -13.21
C ALA A 78 -0.14 -0.24 -12.90
N ARG A 79 -1.07 0.64 -13.26
CA ARG A 79 -0.97 2.07 -12.95
C ARG A 79 -1.30 2.31 -11.48
N ALA A 80 -0.79 3.39 -10.91
CA ALA A 80 -1.00 3.71 -9.50
C ALA A 80 -2.48 3.79 -9.09
N HIS A 81 -3.37 4.28 -9.97
CA HIS A 81 -4.81 4.33 -9.69
C HIS A 81 -5.48 2.96 -9.64
N ALA A 82 -4.92 1.97 -10.34
CA ALA A 82 -5.42 0.59 -10.40
C ALA A 82 -4.89 -0.27 -9.25
N ILE A 83 -4.09 0.30 -8.33
CA ILE A 83 -3.50 -0.42 -7.19
C ILE A 83 -4.15 0.10 -5.90
N GLN A 84 -4.52 -0.82 -5.03
CA GLN A 84 -5.05 -0.57 -3.70
C GLN A 84 -4.15 -1.28 -2.68
N ILE A 85 -3.42 -0.51 -1.89
CA ILE A 85 -2.67 -1.05 -0.74
C ILE A 85 -3.65 -1.26 0.40
N MET A 86 -3.83 -2.51 0.83
CA MET A 86 -4.77 -2.86 1.90
C MET A 86 -4.08 -2.95 3.27
N LYS A 87 -2.85 -3.47 3.29
CA LYS A 87 -2.07 -3.61 4.53
C LYS A 87 -0.58 -3.54 4.21
N VAL A 88 0.17 -2.89 5.10
CA VAL A 88 1.64 -2.90 5.13
C VAL A 88 2.08 -3.28 6.53
N GLN A 89 3.01 -4.23 6.66
CA GLN A 89 3.48 -4.70 7.95
C GLN A 89 4.97 -5.04 7.90
N ILE A 90 5.70 -4.74 8.98
CA ILE A 90 7.08 -5.22 9.16
C ILE A 90 7.04 -6.71 9.50
N ILE A 91 7.88 -7.50 8.84
CA ILE A 91 7.93 -8.95 8.96
C ILE A 91 9.31 -9.37 9.49
N PRO A 92 9.38 -10.26 10.49
CA PRO A 92 10.64 -10.81 10.95
C PRO A 92 11.26 -11.71 9.88
N ALA A 93 12.59 -11.82 9.87
CA ALA A 93 13.33 -12.53 8.82
C ALA A 93 12.83 -13.98 8.61
N ASN A 94 12.54 -14.70 9.70
CA ASN A 94 12.05 -16.09 9.66
C ASN A 94 10.62 -16.26 9.09
N LYS A 95 9.87 -15.17 8.88
CA LYS A 95 8.53 -15.19 8.28
C LYS A 95 8.49 -14.64 6.86
N CYS A 96 9.64 -14.23 6.31
CA CYS A 96 9.73 -13.81 4.92
C CYS A 96 9.54 -15.03 4.01
N ARG A 97 8.69 -14.88 2.99
CA ARG A 97 8.31 -15.97 2.09
C ARG A 97 8.97 -15.87 0.72
N ARG A 98 9.55 -14.72 0.39
CA ARG A 98 10.26 -14.52 -0.86
C ARG A 98 11.73 -14.84 -0.67
N SER A 99 12.26 -15.71 -1.54
CA SER A 99 13.68 -16.04 -1.67
C SER A 99 14.48 -14.85 -2.20
#